data_AF-A0A7S2CQX2-F1
#
_entry.id   AF-A0A7S2CQX2-F1
#
_cell.length_a   1.000
_cell.length_b   1.000
_cell.length_c   1.000
_cell.angle_alpha   90.00
_cell.angle_beta   90.00
_cell.angle_gamma   90.00
#
_symmetry.space_group_name_H-M   'P 1'
#
loop_
_entity.id
_entity.type
_entity.pdbx_description
1 polymer ?
#
loop_
_entity_poly.entity_id
_entity_poly.type
_entity_poly.pdbx_seq_one_letter_code
_entity_poly.pdbx_strand_id
1 'polypeptide(L)'
;RDSIIERRSALEAQVVEAGNERKSAEDQFDEIDRKAEEIAERLARGEITEEEAERQEEEVMRAEARRVAARKSFEDSSSELEEVSQAAEEATERVDRSSAGEAELQGQLQEMQEQLERLKEEKDSEAQKREEADARFNSLVQRIQAKVATSRGGDE
;
A
#
# COMPACT_ATOMS: atom_id res chain seq x y z
N ARG A 1 0.47 -2.75 -7.66
CA ARG A 1 1.29 -3.65 -6.81
C ARG A 1 2.48 -4.15 -7.61
N ASP A 2 2.25 -4.71 -8.79
CA ASP A 2 3.32 -5.21 -9.69
C ASP A 2 4.31 -4.13 -10.12
N SER A 3 3.84 -2.91 -10.44
CA SER A 3 4.71 -1.79 -10.84
C SER A 3 5.67 -1.29 -9.74
N ILE A 4 5.29 -1.39 -8.46
CA ILE A 4 6.15 -1.00 -7.32
C ILE A 4 7.18 -2.10 -7.05
N ILE A 5 6.79 -3.37 -7.20
CA ILE A 5 7.68 -4.51 -7.04
C ILE A 5 8.74 -4.53 -8.15
N GLU A 6 8.33 -4.32 -9.41
CA GLU A 6 9.26 -4.20 -10.53
C GLU A 6 10.23 -3.02 -10.36
N ARG A 7 9.72 -1.86 -9.93
CA ARG A 7 10.57 -0.69 -9.67
C ARG A 7 11.57 -0.93 -8.54
N ARG A 8 11.14 -1.58 -7.46
CA ARG A 8 12.03 -1.95 -6.35
C ARG A 8 13.11 -2.93 -6.80
N SER A 9 12.75 -3.97 -7.55
CA SER A 9 13.72 -4.95 -8.09
C SER A 9 14.75 -4.28 -9.01
N ALA A 10 14.33 -3.33 -9.85
CA ALA A 10 15.24 -2.55 -10.68
C ALA A 10 16.20 -1.67 -9.85
N LEU A 11 15.71 -1.01 -8.80
CA LEU A 11 16.53 -0.21 -7.89
C LEU A 11 17.50 -1.08 -7.07
N GLU A 12 17.07 -2.27 -6.63
CA GLU A 12 17.95 -3.23 -5.95
C GLU A 12 19.10 -3.67 -6.86
N ALA A 13 18.82 -3.94 -8.15
CA ALA A 13 19.84 -4.25 -9.14
C ALA A 13 20.81 -3.07 -9.35
N GLN A 14 20.28 -1.84 -9.42
CA GLN A 14 21.07 -0.61 -9.59
C GLN A 14 21.99 -0.35 -8.39
N VAL A 15 21.51 -0.57 -7.16
CA VAL A 15 22.33 -0.44 -5.94
C VAL A 15 23.45 -1.47 -5.90
N VAL A 16 23.18 -2.70 -6.34
CA VAL A 16 24.21 -3.75 -6.44
C VAL A 16 25.26 -3.38 -7.48
N GLU A 17 24.87 -2.89 -8.65
CA GLU A 17 25.77 -2.42 -9.69
C GLU A 17 26.64 -1.26 -9.20
N ALA A 18 26.02 -0.20 -8.65
CA ALA A 18 26.73 0.94 -8.08
C ALA A 18 27.65 0.54 -6.91
N GLY A 19 27.25 -0.47 -6.12
CA GLY A 19 28.06 -1.00 -5.03
C GLY A 19 29.32 -1.73 -5.53
N ASN A 20 29.20 -2.48 -6.63
CA ASN A 20 30.33 -3.11 -7.28
C ASN A 20 31.28 -2.09 -7.91
N GLU A 21 30.74 -1.05 -8.55
CA GLU A 21 31.54 0.06 -9.10
C GLU A 21 32.27 0.82 -8.00
N ARG A 22 31.58 1.14 -6.90
CA ARG A 22 32.19 1.79 -5.74
C ARG A 22 33.32 0.94 -5.17
N LYS A 23 33.08 -0.35 -4.97
CA LYS A 23 34.10 -1.27 -4.46
C LYS A 23 35.31 -1.34 -5.40
N SER A 24 35.07 -1.45 -6.71
CA SER A 24 36.15 -1.45 -7.71
C SER A 24 36.95 -0.14 -7.71
N ALA A 25 36.32 1.00 -7.46
CA ALA A 25 36.98 2.28 -7.36
C ALA A 25 37.71 2.47 -6.01
N GLU A 26 37.21 1.87 -4.93
CA GLU A 26 37.84 1.84 -3.61
C GLU A 26 39.07 0.93 -3.58
N ASP A 27 39.03 -0.25 -4.23
CA ASP A 27 40.17 -1.17 -4.31
C ASP A 27 41.38 -0.55 -5.04
N GLN A 28 41.16 0.47 -5.88
CA GLN A 28 42.22 1.23 -6.56
C GLN A 28 42.80 2.37 -5.70
N PHE A 29 42.18 2.70 -4.57
CA PHE A 29 42.50 3.90 -3.80
C PHE A 29 43.87 3.85 -3.12
N ASP A 30 44.17 2.75 -2.44
CA ASP A 30 45.47 2.58 -1.78
C ASP A 30 46.64 2.64 -2.79
N GLU A 31 46.37 2.31 -4.05
CA GLU A 31 47.32 2.39 -5.15
C GLU A 31 47.42 3.82 -5.72
N ILE A 32 46.32 4.57 -5.74
CA ILE A 32 46.26 5.96 -6.21
C ILE A 32 47.00 6.90 -5.26
N ASP A 33 46.74 6.82 -3.96
CA ASP A 33 47.42 7.67 -2.96
C ASP A 33 48.93 7.43 -2.98
N ARG A 34 49.33 6.14 -3.04
CA ARG A 34 50.74 5.75 -3.18
C ARG A 34 51.36 6.27 -4.47
N LYS A 35 50.63 6.24 -5.60
CA LYS A 35 51.12 6.78 -6.87
C LYS A 35 51.29 8.29 -6.81
N ALA A 36 50.37 9.02 -6.18
CA ALA A 36 50.49 10.47 -6.01
C ALA A 36 51.76 10.83 -5.22
N GLU A 37 52.02 10.14 -4.10
CA GLU A 37 53.23 10.32 -3.31
C GLU A 37 54.50 9.95 -4.10
N GLU A 38 54.46 8.83 -4.83
CA GLU A 38 55.59 8.39 -5.66
C GLU A 38 55.92 9.38 -6.78
N ILE A 39 54.91 9.97 -7.44
CA ILE A 39 55.11 10.99 -8.47
C ILE A 39 55.80 12.22 -7.87
N ALA A 40 55.32 12.69 -6.71
CA ALA A 40 55.91 13.85 -6.03
C ALA A 40 57.37 13.59 -5.61
N GLU A 41 57.67 12.39 -5.08
CA GLU A 41 59.04 12.01 -4.71
C GLU A 41 59.96 11.91 -5.93
N ARG A 42 59.51 11.28 -7.02
CA ARG A 42 60.31 11.10 -8.24
C ARG A 42 60.57 12.42 -8.94
N LEU A 43 59.60 13.34 -8.96
CA LEU A 43 59.78 14.69 -9.47
C LEU A 43 60.80 15.46 -8.63
N ALA A 44 60.70 15.39 -7.29
CA ALA A 44 61.63 16.05 -6.38
C ALA A 44 63.08 15.52 -6.50
N ARG A 45 63.25 14.23 -6.85
CA ARG A 45 64.56 13.63 -7.15
C ARG A 45 65.05 13.90 -8.57
N GLY A 46 64.22 14.50 -9.44
CA GLY A 46 64.53 14.74 -10.85
C GLY A 46 64.55 13.46 -11.69
N GLU A 47 63.91 12.38 -11.24
CA GLU A 47 63.83 11.09 -11.93
C GLU A 47 62.79 11.09 -13.06
N ILE A 48 61.86 12.04 -13.03
CA ILE A 48 60.84 12.29 -14.06
C ILE A 48 60.80 13.78 -14.40
N THR A 49 60.35 14.10 -15.61
CA THR A 49 60.15 15.50 -16.02
C THR A 49 58.84 16.06 -15.47
N GLU A 50 58.71 17.40 -15.41
CA GLU A 50 57.43 18.05 -15.06
C GLU A 50 56.29 17.59 -15.97
N GLU A 51 56.54 17.44 -17.27
CA GLU A 51 55.55 17.02 -18.26
C GLU A 51 55.16 15.53 -18.12
N GLU A 52 56.03 14.71 -17.54
CA GLU A 52 55.71 13.33 -17.16
C GLU A 52 54.94 13.26 -15.84
N ALA A 53 55.30 14.09 -14.86
CA ALA A 53 54.58 14.22 -13.59
C ALA A 53 53.15 14.71 -13.82
N GLU A 54 52.96 15.76 -14.62
CA GLU A 54 51.63 16.35 -14.89
C GLU A 54 50.69 15.34 -15.57
N ARG A 55 51.20 14.51 -16.48
CA ARG A 55 50.40 13.42 -17.09
C ARG A 55 49.99 12.36 -16.08
N GLN A 56 50.88 11.97 -15.17
CA GLN A 56 50.60 10.96 -14.15
C GLN A 56 49.66 11.51 -13.07
N GLU A 57 49.81 12.78 -12.68
CA GLU A 57 48.89 13.49 -11.78
C GLU A 57 47.49 13.61 -12.39
N GLU A 58 47.38 13.88 -13.69
CA GLU A 58 46.09 13.91 -14.38
C GLU A 58 45.39 12.55 -14.34
N GLU A 59 46.11 11.44 -14.53
CA GLU A 59 45.56 10.09 -14.41
C GLU A 59 45.06 9.81 -12.98
N VAL A 60 45.82 10.21 -11.96
CA VAL A 60 45.45 10.11 -10.55
C VAL A 60 44.19 10.93 -10.25
N MET A 61 44.13 12.20 -10.68
CA MET A 61 42.97 13.05 -10.47
C MET A 61 41.72 12.51 -11.17
N ARG A 62 41.84 11.96 -12.39
CA ARG A 62 40.71 11.32 -13.08
C ARG A 62 40.22 10.09 -12.33
N ALA A 63 41.12 9.29 -11.76
CA ALA A 63 40.76 8.12 -10.97
C ALA A 63 40.03 8.51 -9.68
N GLU A 64 40.50 9.56 -9.00
CA GLU A 64 39.83 10.11 -7.82
C GLU A 64 38.44 10.68 -8.15
N ALA A 65 38.31 11.39 -9.27
CA ALA A 65 37.02 11.89 -9.75
C ALA A 65 36.03 10.74 -10.03
N ARG A 66 36.48 9.63 -10.64
CA ARG A 66 35.65 8.43 -10.85
C ARG A 66 35.20 7.81 -9.54
N ARG A 67 36.07 7.76 -8.53
CA ARG A 67 35.72 7.26 -7.20
C ARG A 67 34.65 8.11 -6.53
N VAL A 68 34.82 9.43 -6.53
CA VAL A 68 33.82 10.35 -5.96
C VAL A 68 32.47 10.19 -6.66
N ALA A 69 32.48 10.05 -8.00
CA ALA A 69 31.27 9.81 -8.77
C ALA A 69 30.62 8.46 -8.42
N ALA A 70 31.39 7.37 -8.32
CA ALA A 70 30.87 6.04 -7.97
C ALA A 70 30.28 6.01 -6.55
N ARG A 71 30.95 6.66 -5.59
CA ARG A 71 30.45 6.81 -4.22
C ARG A 71 29.12 7.56 -4.19
N LYS A 72 29.05 8.70 -4.89
CA LYS A 72 27.83 9.50 -4.98
C LYS A 72 26.69 8.71 -5.65
N SER A 73 26.98 8.02 -6.75
CA SER A 73 26.00 7.16 -7.44
C SER A 73 25.42 6.09 -6.52
N PHE A 74 26.26 5.46 -5.71
CA PHE A 74 25.82 4.48 -4.72
C PHE A 74 24.97 5.12 -3.61
N GLU A 75 25.38 6.26 -3.06
CA GLU A 75 24.64 6.99 -2.04
C GLU A 75 23.25 7.42 -2.56
N ASP A 76 23.19 8.01 -3.76
CA ASP A 76 21.94 8.45 -4.41
C ASP A 76 21.03 7.24 -4.68
N SER A 77 21.57 6.14 -5.25
CA SER A 77 20.79 4.93 -5.56
C SER A 77 20.26 4.24 -4.29
N SER A 78 21.07 4.22 -3.21
CA SER A 78 20.66 3.66 -1.93
C SER A 78 19.56 4.49 -1.27
N SER A 79 19.65 5.82 -1.38
CA SER A 79 18.60 6.72 -0.89
C SER A 79 17.29 6.54 -1.65
N GLU A 80 17.33 6.44 -2.99
CA GLU A 80 16.12 6.21 -3.78
C GLU A 80 15.46 4.86 -3.44
N LEU A 81 16.26 3.81 -3.21
CA LEU A 81 15.74 2.51 -2.80
C LEU A 81 15.04 2.57 -1.44
N GLU A 82 15.59 3.32 -0.49
CA GLU A 82 15.01 3.50 0.84
C GLU A 82 13.67 4.26 0.76
N GLU A 83 13.61 5.35 -0.01
CA GLU A 83 12.37 6.12 -0.24
C GLU A 83 11.27 5.26 -0.87
N VAL A 84 11.61 4.47 -1.90
CA VAL A 84 10.65 3.58 -2.57
C VAL A 84 10.19 2.48 -1.64
N SER A 85 11.08 1.94 -0.79
CA SER A 85 10.73 0.91 0.19
C SER A 85 9.76 1.45 1.23
N GLN A 86 10.03 2.63 1.78
CA GLN A 86 9.14 3.29 2.73
C GLN A 86 7.76 3.60 2.10
N ALA A 87 7.75 4.13 0.88
CA ALA A 87 6.50 4.40 0.17
C ALA A 87 5.68 3.13 -0.10
N ALA A 88 6.34 2.00 -0.35
CA ALA A 88 5.70 0.70 -0.54
C ALA A 88 5.08 0.17 0.76
N GLU A 89 5.75 0.34 1.90
CA GLU A 89 5.24 -0.01 3.23
C GLU A 89 3.99 0.81 3.56
N GLU A 90 4.06 2.14 3.41
CA GLU A 90 2.92 3.03 3.63
C GLU A 90 1.73 2.74 2.70
N ALA A 91 2.00 2.34 1.45
CA ALA A 91 0.95 1.93 0.52
C ALA A 91 0.28 0.63 0.98
N THR A 92 1.07 -0.33 1.50
CA THR A 92 0.56 -1.60 2.02
C THR A 92 -0.32 -1.38 3.24
N GLU A 93 0.12 -0.59 4.21
CA GLU A 93 -0.68 -0.26 5.39
C GLU A 93 -2.00 0.45 5.04
N ARG A 94 -1.99 1.31 4.01
CA ARG A 94 -3.21 1.98 3.53
C ARG A 94 -4.19 0.98 2.94
N VAL A 95 -3.71 0.00 2.18
CA VAL A 95 -4.55 -1.07 1.63
C VAL A 95 -5.13 -1.91 2.76
N ASP A 96 -4.32 -2.33 3.74
CA ASP A 96 -4.79 -3.13 4.87
C ASP A 96 -5.86 -2.40 5.69
N ARG A 97 -5.66 -1.10 5.95
CA ARG A 97 -6.67 -0.25 6.60
C ARG A 97 -7.95 -0.12 5.79
N SER A 98 -7.85 0.03 4.47
CA SER A 98 -9.01 0.10 3.59
C SER A 98 -9.79 -1.22 3.59
N SER A 99 -9.10 -2.35 3.49
CA SER A 99 -9.74 -3.68 3.51
C SER A 99 -10.41 -3.99 4.84
N ALA A 100 -9.83 -3.55 5.97
CA ALA A 100 -10.47 -3.66 7.28
C ALA A 100 -11.77 -2.83 7.34
N GLY A 101 -11.75 -1.60 6.82
CA GLY A 101 -12.94 -0.76 6.73
C GLY A 101 -14.03 -1.33 5.82
N GLU A 102 -13.66 -1.92 4.68
CA GLU A 102 -14.60 -2.62 3.80
C GLU A 102 -15.28 -3.80 4.49
N ALA A 103 -14.51 -4.62 5.24
CA ALA A 103 -15.06 -5.73 6.00
C ALA A 103 -16.04 -5.27 7.10
N GLU A 104 -15.71 -4.17 7.80
CA GLU A 104 -16.61 -3.58 8.79
C GLU A 104 -17.92 -3.09 8.16
N LEU A 105 -17.84 -2.35 7.05
CA LEU A 105 -19.00 -1.85 6.32
C LEU A 105 -19.86 -3.00 5.77
N GLN A 106 -19.24 -4.08 5.30
CA GLN A 106 -19.96 -5.27 4.85
C GLN A 106 -20.71 -5.95 6.00
N GLY A 107 -20.10 -6.03 7.19
CA GLY A 107 -20.76 -6.52 8.39
C GLY A 107 -21.97 -5.67 8.80
N GLN A 108 -21.82 -4.34 8.79
CA GLN A 108 -22.92 -3.41 9.09
C GLN A 108 -24.07 -3.52 8.07
N LEU A 109 -23.76 -3.68 6.78
CA LEU A 109 -24.75 -3.88 5.74
C LEU A 109 -25.54 -5.18 5.95
N GLN A 110 -24.86 -6.26 6.31
CA GLN A 110 -25.51 -7.54 6.60
C GLN A 110 -26.43 -7.42 7.81
N GLU A 111 -25.97 -6.79 8.89
CA GLU A 111 -26.79 -6.56 10.09
C GLU A 111 -28.05 -5.74 9.75
N MET A 112 -27.91 -4.67 8.96
CA MET A 112 -29.03 -3.85 8.53
C MET A 112 -30.02 -4.64 7.66
N GLN A 113 -29.54 -5.52 6.77
CA GLN A 113 -30.39 -6.39 5.97
C GLN A 113 -31.19 -7.36 6.84
N GLU A 114 -30.55 -7.99 7.84
CA GLU A 114 -31.23 -8.87 8.79
C GLU A 114 -32.28 -8.11 9.62
N GLN A 115 -31.97 -6.89 10.05
CA GLN A 115 -32.93 -6.04 10.77
C GLN A 115 -34.13 -5.68 9.89
N LEU A 116 -33.91 -5.33 8.62
CA LEU A 116 -34.99 -5.04 7.67
C LEU A 116 -35.87 -6.26 7.41
N GLU A 117 -35.27 -7.45 7.31
CA GLU A 117 -36.01 -8.70 7.14
C GLU A 117 -36.88 -9.00 8.36
N ARG A 118 -36.33 -8.87 9.58
CA ARG A 118 -37.11 -9.02 10.82
C ARG A 118 -38.27 -8.02 10.91
N LEU A 119 -38.02 -6.75 10.60
CA LEU A 119 -39.08 -5.72 10.60
C LEU A 119 -40.18 -6.02 9.57
N LYS A 120 -39.82 -6.58 8.43
CA LYS A 120 -40.78 -7.00 7.40
C LYS A 120 -41.62 -8.17 7.89
N GLU A 121 -41.00 -9.20 8.48
CA GLU A 121 -41.70 -10.34 9.08
C GLU A 121 -42.64 -9.92 10.20
N GLU A 122 -42.20 -9.02 11.10
CA GLU A 122 -43.03 -8.48 12.17
C GLU A 122 -44.26 -7.75 11.63
N LYS A 123 -44.06 -6.90 10.63
CA LYS A 123 -45.16 -6.16 9.97
C LYS A 123 -46.14 -7.10 9.29
N ASP A 124 -45.65 -8.12 8.58
CA ASP A 124 -46.50 -9.10 7.88
C ASP A 124 -47.31 -9.94 8.89
N SER A 125 -46.69 -10.35 10.00
CA SER A 125 -47.37 -11.03 11.12
C SER A 125 -48.43 -10.12 11.78
N GLU A 126 -48.13 -8.84 11.97
CA GLU A 126 -49.10 -7.89 12.53
C GLU A 126 -50.29 -7.67 11.59
N ALA A 127 -50.04 -7.58 10.28
CA ALA A 127 -51.10 -7.49 9.27
C ALA A 127 -52.01 -8.72 9.28
N GLN A 128 -51.44 -9.93 9.36
CA GLN A 128 -52.22 -11.18 9.47
C GLN A 128 -53.08 -11.22 10.75
N LYS A 129 -52.53 -10.81 11.90
CA LYS A 129 -53.30 -10.73 13.15
C LYS A 129 -54.48 -9.77 13.05
N ARG A 130 -54.31 -8.63 12.37
CA ARG A 130 -55.39 -7.67 12.13
C ARG A 130 -56.46 -8.26 11.22
N GLU A 131 -56.07 -8.91 10.12
CA GLU A 131 -57.00 -9.55 9.19
C GLU A 131 -57.81 -10.66 9.88
N GLU A 132 -57.18 -11.50 10.70
CA GLU A 132 -57.88 -12.50 11.50
C GLU A 132 -58.86 -11.89 12.50
N ALA A 133 -58.46 -10.79 13.17
CA ALA A 133 -59.32 -10.09 14.12
C ALA A 133 -60.55 -9.48 13.42
N ASP A 134 -60.36 -8.85 12.25
CA ASP A 134 -61.43 -8.28 11.44
C ASP A 134 -62.38 -9.36 10.92
N ALA A 135 -61.85 -10.50 10.45
CA ALA A 135 -62.65 -11.65 10.01
C ALA A 135 -63.52 -12.20 11.16
N ARG A 136 -62.93 -12.36 12.36
CA ARG A 136 -63.66 -12.80 13.56
C ARG A 136 -64.73 -11.79 13.98
N PHE A 137 -64.40 -10.50 13.96
CA PHE A 137 -65.34 -9.42 14.27
C PHE A 137 -66.53 -9.42 13.30
N ASN A 138 -66.27 -9.45 12.00
CA ASN A 138 -67.31 -9.48 10.97
C ASN A 138 -68.21 -10.72 11.09
N SER A 139 -67.64 -11.90 11.37
CA SER A 139 -68.43 -13.12 11.63
C SER A 139 -69.35 -12.97 12.85
N LEU A 140 -68.84 -12.38 13.93
CA LEU A 140 -69.64 -12.12 15.13
C LEU A 140 -70.80 -11.16 14.84
N VAL A 141 -70.53 -10.06 14.12
CA VAL A 141 -71.55 -9.09 13.70
C VAL A 141 -72.64 -9.77 12.87
N GLN A 142 -72.27 -10.59 11.88
CA GLN A 142 -73.24 -11.35 11.07
C GLN A 142 -74.10 -12.29 11.92
N ARG A 143 -73.50 -13.01 12.88
CA ARG A 143 -74.25 -13.89 13.80
C ARG A 143 -75.22 -13.12 14.69
N ILE A 144 -74.81 -11.96 15.20
CA ILE A 144 -75.69 -11.08 15.99
C ILE A 144 -76.83 -10.55 15.12
N GLN A 145 -76.54 -10.05 13.91
CA GLN A 145 -77.55 -9.57 12.97
C GLN A 145 -78.55 -10.67 12.60
N ALA A 146 -78.08 -11.90 12.31
CA ALA A 146 -78.94 -13.04 12.03
C ALA A 146 -79.85 -13.39 13.23
N LYS A 147 -79.32 -13.33 14.46
CA LYS A 147 -80.09 -13.56 15.69
C LYS A 147 -81.12 -12.47 15.95
N VAL A 148 -80.78 -11.20 15.69
CA VAL A 148 -81.72 -10.08 15.81
C VAL A 148 -82.83 -10.18 14.76
N ALA A 149 -82.50 -10.51 13.51
CA ALA A 149 -83.47 -10.70 12.44
C ALA A 149 -84.46 -11.86 12.74
N THR A 150 -83.96 -12.98 13.26
CA THR A 150 -84.82 -14.11 13.70
C THR A 150 -85.66 -13.77 14.94
N SER A 151 -85.17 -12.93 15.86
CA SER A 151 -85.98 -12.46 17.00
C SER A 151 -87.03 -11.40 16.64
N ARG A 152 -86.89 -10.69 15.51
CA ARG A 152 -87.86 -9.70 15.01
C ARG A 152 -88.88 -10.28 14.03
N GLY A 153 -88.58 -11.40 13.38
CA GLY A 153 -89.52 -12.12 12.51
C GLY A 153 -90.36 -13.18 13.23
N GLY A 154 -90.31 -13.23 14.57
CA GLY A 154 -91.10 -14.15 15.40
C GLY A 154 -92.29 -13.51 16.11
N ASP A 155 -92.55 -12.22 15.88
CA ASP A 155 -93.69 -11.44 16.41
C ASP A 155 -94.61 -10.95 15.26
N GLU A 156 -94.94 -11.83 14.31
CA GLU A 156 -96.12 -11.69 13.43
C GLU A 156 -97.18 -12.73 13.79
#